data_AF-A0A0U2W1S1-F1
#
_entry.id   AF-A0A0U2W1S1-F1
#
_cell.length_a   1.000
_cell.length_b   1.000
_cell.length_c   1.000
_cell.angle_alpha   90.00
_cell.angle_beta   90.00
_cell.angle_gamma   90.00
#
_symmetry.space_group_name_H-M   'P 1'
#
loop_
_entity.id
_entity.type
_entity.pdbx_description
1 polymer ?
#
loop_
_entity_poly.entity_id
_entity_poly.type
_entity_poly.pdbx_seq_one_letter_code
_entity_poly.pdbx_strand_id
1 'polypeptide(L)' 'MTRAKGRIDKNLSNVVDDLDENPVNSHQAQQFRQDANDRRHQDALNHDEPTDLQHPRS' A
#
# COMPACT_ATOMS: atom_id res chain seq x y z
N MET A 1 -21.65 16.92 4.29
CA MET A 1 -21.14 16.37 5.57
C MET A 1 -20.70 17.52 6.46
N THR A 2 -21.30 17.62 7.64
CA THR A 2 -21.18 18.74 8.57
C THR A 2 -19.75 18.87 9.09
N ARG A 3 -19.14 20.05 8.92
CA ARG A 3 -17.79 20.36 9.42
C ARG A 3 -17.83 20.52 10.94
N ALA A 4 -17.55 19.45 11.68
CA ALA A 4 -17.26 19.53 13.11
C ALA A 4 -15.87 20.15 13.30
N LYS A 5 -15.83 21.48 13.41
CA LYS A 5 -14.66 22.26 13.84
C LYS A 5 -14.42 22.00 15.33
N GLY A 6 -13.75 20.90 15.65
CA GLY A 6 -13.42 20.58 17.04
C GLY A 6 -12.50 19.37 17.10
N ARG A 7 -11.20 19.60 16.87
CA ARG A 7 -10.11 18.61 16.92
C ARG A 7 -10.40 17.37 16.05
N ILE A 8 -10.08 17.47 14.76
CA ILE A 8 -9.94 16.28 13.92
C ILE A 8 -8.91 15.37 14.59
N ASP A 9 -9.33 14.13 14.91
CA ASP A 9 -8.45 13.10 15.44
C ASP A 9 -7.26 12.96 14.48
N LYS A 10 -6.02 13.05 14.97
CA LYS A 10 -4.82 12.92 14.12
C LYS A 10 -4.83 11.60 13.34
N ASN A 11 -5.35 10.53 13.95
CA ASN A 11 -5.47 9.25 13.26
C ASN A 11 -6.51 9.35 12.13
N LEU A 12 -7.58 10.11 12.32
CA LEU A 12 -8.56 10.34 11.26
C LEU A 12 -8.01 11.26 10.16
N SER A 13 -7.22 12.29 10.50
CA SER A 13 -6.50 13.11 9.51
C SER A 13 -5.53 12.28 8.68
N ASN A 14 -4.68 11.48 9.34
CA ASN A 14 -3.68 10.65 8.65
C ASN A 14 -4.37 9.62 7.74
N VAL A 15 -5.46 9.00 8.22
CA VAL A 15 -6.26 8.07 7.41
C VAL A 15 -6.86 8.77 6.20
N VAL A 16 -7.35 10.01 6.32
CA VAL A 16 -7.86 10.77 5.17
C VAL A 16 -6.74 11.08 4.18
N ASP A 17 -5.57 11.51 4.65
CA ASP A 17 -4.42 11.81 3.80
C ASP A 17 -3.89 10.54 3.09
N ASP A 18 -3.93 9.39 3.76
CA ASP A 18 -3.54 8.09 3.22
C ASP A 18 -4.56 7.52 2.22
N LEU A 19 -5.85 7.86 2.37
CA LEU A 19 -6.93 7.49 1.45
C LEU A 19 -7.13 8.50 0.31
N ASP A 20 -6.45 9.64 0.35
CA ASP A 20 -6.53 10.65 -0.71
C ASP A 20 -5.70 10.16 -1.92
N GLU A 21 -6.33 9.35 -2.77
CA GLU A 21 -5.73 8.95 -4.05
C GLU A 21 -5.60 10.18 -4.96
N ASN A 22 -4.35 10.64 -5.14
CA ASN A 22 -4.08 11.69 -6.11
C ASN A 22 -4.49 11.21 -7.51
N PRO A 23 -5.39 11.93 -8.20
CA PRO A 23 -5.82 11.53 -9.53
C PRO A 23 -4.63 11.58 -10.49
N VAL A 24 -4.20 10.40 -10.95
CA VAL A 24 -3.11 10.26 -11.92
C VAL A 24 -3.66 10.04 -13.33
N ASN A 25 -2.85 10.37 -14.33
CA ASN A 25 -3.23 10.09 -15.71
C ASN A 25 -3.27 8.57 -15.98
N SER A 26 -3.90 8.19 -17.09
CA SER A 26 -4.11 6.78 -17.46
C SER A 26 -2.82 5.98 -17.58
N HIS A 27 -1.73 6.61 -18.00
CA HIS A 27 -0.43 5.96 -18.14
C HIS A 27 0.21 5.65 -16.78
N GLN A 28 0.22 6.60 -15.86
CA GLN A 28 0.68 6.38 -14.48
C GLN A 28 -0.16 5.33 -13.75
N ALA A 29 -1.49 5.37 -13.93
CA ALA A 29 -2.35 4.33 -13.37
C ALA A 29 -2.01 2.94 -13.90
N GLN A 30 -1.64 2.82 -15.18
CA GLN A 30 -1.19 1.56 -15.76
C GLN A 30 0.15 1.11 -15.18
N GLN A 31 1.11 2.03 -14.98
CA GLN A 31 2.39 1.75 -14.34
C GLN A 31 2.20 1.21 -12.91
N PHE A 32 1.39 1.87 -12.09
CA PHE A 32 1.12 1.41 -10.72
C PHE A 32 0.45 0.03 -10.67
N ARG A 33 -0.43 -0.26 -11.64
CA ARG A 33 -1.06 -1.59 -11.76
C ARG A 33 -0.06 -2.66 -12.17
N GLN A 34 0.86 -2.34 -13.07
CA GLN A 34 1.96 -3.21 -13.47
C GLN A 34 2.82 -3.55 -12.24
N ASP A 35 3.29 -2.52 -11.52
CA ASP A 35 4.13 -2.69 -10.33
C ASP A 35 3.42 -3.55 -9.25
N ALA A 36 2.13 -3.32 -9.03
CA ALA A 36 1.34 -4.10 -8.07
C ALA A 36 1.14 -5.56 -8.50
N ASN A 37 0.98 -5.82 -9.80
CA ASN A 37 0.90 -7.17 -10.34
C ASN A 37 2.24 -7.90 -10.22
N ASP A 38 3.34 -7.21 -10.55
CA ASP A 38 4.68 -7.78 -10.47
C ASP A 38 5.04 -8.13 -9.03
N ARG A 39 4.69 -7.27 -8.06
CA ARG A 39 4.85 -7.60 -6.62
C ARG A 39 4.06 -8.84 -6.21
N ARG A 40 2.79 -8.93 -6.58
CA ARG A 40 1.95 -10.11 -6.28
C ARG A 40 2.50 -11.38 -6.92
N HIS A 41 3.05 -11.28 -8.13
CA HIS A 41 3.68 -12.41 -8.81
C HIS A 41 4.93 -12.88 -8.08
N GLN A 42 5.81 -11.94 -7.68
CA GLN A 42 7.01 -12.28 -6.91
C GLN A 42 6.66 -12.86 -5.55
N ASP A 43 5.68 -12.30 -4.84
CA ASP A 43 5.21 -12.85 -3.58
C ASP A 43 4.67 -14.27 -3.75
N ALA A 44 3.93 -14.54 -4.83
CA ALA A 44 3.44 -15.89 -5.13
C ALA A 44 4.58 -16.88 -5.39
N LEU A 45 5.64 -16.47 -6.11
CA LEU A 45 6.83 -17.29 -6.31
C LEU A 45 7.61 -17.54 -5.01
N ASN A 46 7.69 -16.53 -4.14
CA ASN A 46 8.38 -16.62 -2.85
C ASN A 46 7.57 -17.40 -1.79
N HIS A 47 6.25 -17.53 -1.97
CA HIS A 47 5.37 -18.20 -1.01
C HIS A 47 5.63 -19.71 -0.88
N ASP A 48 6.25 -20.32 -1.90
CA ASP A 48 6.61 -21.75 -1.88
C ASP A 48 7.99 -22.01 -1.22
N GLU A 49 8.76 -20.97 -0.87
CA GLU A 49 9.96 -21.14 -0.06
C GLU A 49 9.60 -21.12 1.43
N PRO A 50 9.74 -22.23 2.18
CA PRO A 50 9.60 -22.17 3.62
C PRO A 50 10.65 -21.19 4.15
N THR A 51 10.20 -20.18 4.90
CA THR A 51 11.13 -19.28 5.58
C THR A 51 12.11 -20.13 6.37
N ASP A 52 13.41 -20.03 6.05
CA ASP A 52 14.44 -20.76 6.78
C ASP A 52 14.57 -20.16 8.19
N LEU A 53 13.73 -20.67 9.10
CA LEU A 53 13.71 -20.29 10.51
C LEU A 53 14.96 -20.77 11.25
N GLN A 54 15.83 -21.55 10.61
CA GLN A 54 17.03 -22.12 11.23
C GLN A 54 18.31 -21.35 10.87
N HIS A 55 18.31 -20.56 9.80
CA HIS A 55 19.47 -19.74 9.41
C HIS A 55 19.08 -18.27 9.19
N PRO A 56 18.94 -17.46 10.26
CA PRO A 56 18.80 -16.02 10.11
C PRO A 56 20.07 -15.48 9.44
N ARG A 57 19.91 -14.75 8.33
CA ARG A 57 21.04 -14.10 7.64
C ARG A 57 21.71 -13.12 8.60
N SER A 58 23.00 -13.34 8.84
CA SER A 58 23.91 -12.47 9.62
C SER A 58 24.11 -11.11 8.97
#